data_AF-A0A8J4X2P8-F1
#
_entry.id   AF-A0A8J4X2P8-F1
#
_cell.length_a   1.000
_cell.length_b   1.000
_cell.length_c   1.000
_cell.angle_alpha   90.00
_cell.angle_beta   90.00
_cell.angle_gamma   90.00
#
_symmetry.space_group_name_H-M   'P 1'
#
loop_
_entity.id
_entity.type
_entity.pdbx_description
1 polymer ?
#
loop_
_entity_poly.entity_id
_entity_poly.type
_entity_poly.pdbx_seq_one_letter_code
_entity_poly.pdbx_strand_id
1 'polypeptide(L)'
;EPVEWIMILSDDFVERKKHQKQLLEIQKKSKQAIQDREKELQKLKKAVETHKHSAQTAMQEIVKMFSELIKAIEKRQHEVAQLIRDEEKAAVSRAQDVIKQLQQEIGELKKRDFELEKLSRTEDPIQYLQSFQSVPAAPGSANFTSITYRIPLTFEKVLKSVSQLRDKLETFFNSEFKDISPGAQTSGDADDCVIIWEKKPTMKEERKAMSLHLPPTFFCGTSSDSDTESDSLEDFETELQKVQQALVEVKSGEKDEGILFKHWAKLSRWDRDLDQWKKQLLEIQRKYQHKIQKREKELHDLTKAVESHKRSAQSAVQQSQKIFTDLIKSIERRCSEVTAQIRAQEKAAVSPAEEVMKQLEQEITELKRRTAEMEELSHTQDPIYFLQNFQAVLAPMGCDIPTITVHSLLSFENVIVSVSQLKSALEDLCKDQIKKISSEVKKVRLISPQSREELLE
;
A
#
# COMPACT_ATOMS: atom_id res chain seq x y z
N GLU A 1 -32.75 37.59 94.00
CA GLU A 1 -31.59 38.17 93.30
C GLU A 1 -30.29 37.36 93.45
N PRO A 2 -29.55 37.27 94.59
CA PRO A 2 -28.24 36.60 94.60
C PRO A 2 -28.27 35.11 94.23
N VAL A 3 -29.35 34.41 94.57
CA VAL A 3 -29.50 32.96 94.32
C VAL A 3 -29.74 32.66 92.83
N GLU A 4 -30.43 33.55 92.10
CA GLU A 4 -30.68 33.38 90.67
C GLU A 4 -29.40 33.49 89.85
N TRP A 5 -28.53 34.46 90.17
CA TRP A 5 -27.21 34.57 89.55
C TRP A 5 -26.34 33.32 89.79
N ILE A 6 -26.42 32.71 90.98
CA ILE A 6 -25.70 31.47 91.28
C ILE A 6 -26.27 30.29 90.49
N MET A 7 -27.59 30.19 90.31
CA MET A 7 -28.20 29.15 89.48
C MET A 7 -27.80 29.30 88.00
N ILE A 8 -27.93 30.50 87.43
CA ILE A 8 -27.55 30.79 86.03
C ILE A 8 -26.09 30.42 85.77
N LEU A 9 -25.15 30.87 86.62
CA LEU A 9 -23.73 30.52 86.50
C LEU A 9 -23.45 29.02 86.66
N SER A 10 -24.28 28.29 87.41
CA SER A 10 -24.15 26.85 87.59
C SER A 10 -24.66 26.07 86.35
N ASP A 11 -25.75 26.52 85.73
CA ASP A 11 -26.29 25.92 84.51
C ASP A 11 -25.38 26.22 83.31
N ASP A 12 -24.89 27.45 83.16
CA ASP A 12 -23.88 27.84 82.15
C ASP A 12 -22.62 26.96 82.21
N PHE A 13 -22.15 26.65 83.43
CA PHE A 13 -20.99 25.78 83.64
C PHE A 13 -21.25 24.32 83.25
N VAL A 14 -22.46 23.80 83.53
CA VAL A 14 -22.89 22.45 83.12
C VAL A 14 -23.04 22.38 81.59
N GLU A 15 -23.64 23.41 80.97
CA GLU A 15 -23.80 23.50 79.52
C GLU A 15 -22.44 23.62 78.80
N ARG A 16 -21.53 24.50 79.25
CA ARG A 16 -20.16 24.57 78.73
C ARG A 16 -19.45 23.21 78.81
N LYS A 17 -19.59 22.48 79.92
CA LYS A 17 -18.96 21.15 80.11
C LYS A 17 -19.57 20.06 79.21
N LYS A 18 -20.86 20.16 78.88
CA LYS A 18 -21.56 19.33 77.89
C LYS A 18 -21.07 19.65 76.46
N HIS A 19 -21.03 20.93 76.10
CA HIS A 19 -20.57 21.40 74.79
C HIS A 19 -19.08 21.09 74.54
N GLN A 20 -18.20 21.22 75.56
CA GLN A 20 -16.79 20.84 75.45
C GLN A 20 -16.60 19.33 75.14
N LYS A 21 -17.42 18.45 75.72
CA LYS A 21 -17.40 17.01 75.36
C LYS A 21 -17.86 16.76 73.94
N GLN A 22 -18.90 17.46 73.47
CA GLN A 22 -19.38 17.35 72.09
C GLN A 22 -18.34 17.87 71.09
N LEU A 23 -17.68 18.99 71.40
CA LEU A 23 -16.61 19.57 70.59
C LEU A 23 -15.47 18.57 70.37
N LEU A 24 -15.00 17.89 71.42
CA LEU A 24 -13.94 16.87 71.33
C LEU A 24 -14.35 15.67 70.45
N GLU A 25 -15.59 15.20 70.56
CA GLU A 25 -16.09 14.08 69.76
C GLU A 25 -16.31 14.45 68.28
N ILE A 26 -16.74 15.68 68.00
CA ILE A 26 -16.85 16.21 66.62
C ILE A 26 -15.46 16.45 66.04
N GLN A 27 -14.53 16.98 66.83
CA GLN A 27 -13.14 17.18 66.40
C GLN A 27 -12.46 15.85 66.08
N LYS A 28 -12.69 14.80 66.88
CA LYS A 28 -12.24 13.43 66.59
C LYS A 28 -12.81 12.90 65.27
N LYS A 29 -14.11 13.12 65.01
CA LYS A 29 -14.76 12.75 63.73
C LYS A 29 -14.19 13.53 62.54
N SER A 30 -13.90 14.83 62.71
CA SER A 30 -13.26 15.65 61.68
C SER A 30 -11.82 15.20 61.39
N LYS A 31 -11.02 14.92 62.44
CA LYS A 31 -9.67 14.34 62.32
C LYS A 31 -9.69 12.99 61.59
N GLN A 32 -10.72 12.15 61.81
CA GLN A 32 -10.92 10.91 61.04
C GLN A 32 -11.30 11.18 59.57
N ALA A 33 -12.28 12.06 59.32
CA ALA A 33 -12.74 12.40 57.96
C ALA A 33 -11.60 12.96 57.09
N ILE A 34 -10.73 13.80 57.66
CA ILE A 34 -9.51 14.29 56.98
C ILE A 34 -8.65 13.11 56.52
N GLN A 35 -8.34 12.16 57.39
CA GLN A 35 -7.50 11.00 57.04
C GLN A 35 -8.14 10.12 55.96
N ASP A 36 -9.46 9.98 55.94
CA ASP A 36 -10.14 9.14 54.96
C ASP A 36 -10.25 9.82 53.59
N ARG A 37 -10.55 11.12 53.52
CA ARG A 37 -10.46 11.89 52.26
C ARG A 37 -9.02 12.00 51.73
N GLU A 38 -8.02 12.09 52.61
CA GLU A 38 -6.60 12.03 52.21
C GLU A 38 -6.25 10.67 51.57
N LYS A 39 -6.77 9.55 52.10
CA LYS A 39 -6.58 8.22 51.47
C LYS A 39 -7.28 8.14 50.11
N GLU A 40 -8.48 8.69 49.97
CA GLU A 40 -9.22 8.74 48.69
C GLU A 40 -8.48 9.57 47.64
N LEU A 41 -8.01 10.76 48.01
CA LEU A 41 -7.21 11.62 47.14
C LEU A 41 -5.92 10.91 46.66
N GLN A 42 -5.23 10.18 47.55
CA GLN A 42 -4.03 9.43 47.17
C GLN A 42 -4.33 8.23 46.25
N LYS A 43 -5.45 7.52 46.46
CA LYS A 43 -5.91 6.46 45.54
C LYS A 43 -6.20 7.05 44.15
N LEU A 44 -6.93 8.17 44.08
CA LEU A 44 -7.32 8.80 42.83
C LEU A 44 -6.11 9.36 42.08
N LYS A 45 -5.16 10.02 42.78
CA LYS A 45 -3.88 10.45 42.20
C LYS A 45 -3.10 9.28 41.60
N LYS A 46 -2.97 8.17 42.32
CA LYS A 46 -2.29 6.97 41.80
C LYS A 46 -2.99 6.41 40.54
N ALA A 47 -4.32 6.35 40.54
CA ALA A 47 -5.09 5.87 39.39
C ALA A 47 -4.88 6.76 38.15
N VAL A 48 -5.00 8.08 38.31
CA VAL A 48 -4.82 9.06 37.22
C VAL A 48 -3.42 8.97 36.60
N GLU A 49 -2.36 8.95 37.41
CA GLU A 49 -0.99 8.85 36.89
C GLU A 49 -0.69 7.48 36.25
N THR A 50 -1.31 6.40 36.74
CA THR A 50 -1.22 5.07 36.11
C THR A 50 -1.87 5.08 34.73
N HIS A 51 -3.04 5.73 34.58
CA HIS A 51 -3.76 5.84 33.31
C HIS A 51 -3.00 6.71 32.28
N LYS A 52 -2.47 7.87 32.70
CA LYS A 52 -1.59 8.73 31.89
C LYS A 52 -0.36 7.95 31.39
N HIS A 53 0.28 7.18 32.28
CA HIS A 53 1.44 6.38 31.90
C HIS A 53 1.09 5.25 30.92
N SER A 54 -0.07 4.59 31.08
CA SER A 54 -0.58 3.60 30.13
C SER A 54 -0.84 4.21 28.74
N ALA A 55 -1.54 5.35 28.68
CA ALA A 55 -1.80 6.08 27.43
C ALA A 55 -0.50 6.51 26.72
N GLN A 56 0.47 7.04 27.48
CA GLN A 56 1.77 7.43 26.95
C GLN A 56 2.60 6.25 26.44
N THR A 57 2.54 5.10 27.12
CA THR A 57 3.23 3.86 26.71
C THR A 57 2.62 3.30 25.43
N ALA A 58 1.29 3.23 25.36
CA ALA A 58 0.57 2.80 24.16
C ALA A 58 0.88 3.72 22.95
N MET A 59 0.88 5.04 23.14
CA MET A 59 1.30 5.97 22.08
C MET A 59 2.72 5.71 21.57
N GLN A 60 3.68 5.41 22.45
CA GLN A 60 5.06 5.16 22.06
C GLN A 60 5.21 3.86 21.26
N GLU A 61 4.65 2.74 21.74
CA GLU A 61 4.72 1.46 21.03
C GLU A 61 3.93 1.49 19.72
N ILE A 62 2.79 2.19 19.66
CA ILE A 62 2.02 2.36 18.43
C ILE A 62 2.80 3.18 17.39
N VAL A 63 3.38 4.33 17.76
CA VAL A 63 4.23 5.13 16.84
C VAL A 63 5.44 4.35 16.35
N LYS A 64 6.06 3.55 17.22
CA LYS A 64 7.17 2.64 16.90
C LYS A 64 6.76 1.56 15.89
N MET A 65 5.65 0.86 16.13
CA MET A 65 5.11 -0.15 15.20
C MET A 65 4.78 0.43 13.82
N PHE A 66 4.14 1.60 13.78
CA PHE A 66 3.88 2.31 12.52
C PHE A 66 5.17 2.77 11.82
N SER A 67 6.19 3.21 12.57
CA SER A 67 7.51 3.56 12.00
C SER A 67 8.25 2.37 11.41
N GLU A 68 8.24 1.22 12.07
CA GLU A 68 8.82 -0.04 11.56
C GLU A 68 8.10 -0.50 10.29
N LEU A 69 6.77 -0.36 10.25
CA LEU A 69 5.95 -0.69 9.09
C LEU A 69 6.22 0.22 7.87
N ILE A 70 6.38 1.53 8.09
CA ILE A 70 6.76 2.48 7.03
C ILE A 70 8.11 2.06 6.43
N LYS A 71 9.13 1.78 7.26
CA LYS A 71 10.46 1.30 6.83
C LYS A 71 10.37 -0.01 6.02
N ALA A 72 9.48 -0.92 6.41
CA ALA A 72 9.25 -2.15 5.66
C ALA A 72 8.68 -1.85 4.25
N ILE A 73 7.77 -0.89 4.13
CA ILE A 73 7.15 -0.49 2.85
C ILE A 73 8.12 0.32 1.97
N GLU A 74 8.92 1.23 2.54
CA GLU A 74 10.03 1.91 1.85
C GLU A 74 11.02 0.91 1.26
N LYS A 75 11.39 -0.13 2.03
CA LYS A 75 12.23 -1.23 1.54
C LYS A 75 11.59 -1.95 0.35
N ARG A 76 10.28 -2.25 0.40
CA ARG A 76 9.56 -2.89 -0.72
C ARG A 76 9.39 -1.97 -1.94
N GLN A 77 9.24 -0.66 -1.75
CA GLN A 77 9.28 0.32 -2.82
C GLN A 77 10.63 0.27 -3.56
N HIS A 78 11.74 0.18 -2.82
CA HIS A 78 13.07 0.02 -3.39
C HIS A 78 13.24 -1.33 -4.12
N GLU A 79 12.81 -2.45 -3.51
CA GLU A 79 12.87 -3.78 -4.13
C GLU A 79 12.12 -3.83 -5.48
N VAL A 80 10.90 -3.28 -5.56
CA VAL A 80 10.13 -3.20 -6.83
C VAL A 80 10.82 -2.31 -7.87
N ALA A 81 11.34 -1.15 -7.45
CA ALA A 81 12.04 -0.23 -8.35
C ALA A 81 13.35 -0.83 -8.92
N GLN A 82 14.07 -1.64 -8.14
CA GLN A 82 15.25 -2.36 -8.64
C GLN A 82 14.85 -3.51 -9.57
N LEU A 83 13.86 -4.34 -9.22
CA LEU A 83 13.40 -5.43 -10.07
C LEU A 83 13.01 -4.96 -11.48
N ILE A 84 12.31 -3.82 -11.60
CA ILE A 84 11.96 -3.24 -12.90
C ILE A 84 13.23 -2.81 -13.67
N ARG A 85 14.17 -2.12 -13.02
CA ARG A 85 15.42 -1.65 -13.66
C ARG A 85 16.38 -2.77 -14.03
N ASP A 86 16.46 -3.84 -13.25
CA ASP A 86 17.35 -4.97 -13.53
C ASP A 86 16.86 -5.78 -14.74
N GLU A 87 15.55 -6.01 -14.87
CA GLU A 87 14.99 -6.62 -16.09
C GLU A 87 15.04 -5.64 -17.28
N GLU A 88 14.79 -4.34 -17.10
CA GLU A 88 15.01 -3.33 -18.15
C GLU A 88 16.46 -3.39 -18.67
N LYS A 89 17.44 -3.33 -17.76
CA LYS A 89 18.86 -3.38 -18.09
C LYS A 89 19.26 -4.68 -18.78
N ALA A 90 18.75 -5.83 -18.32
CA ALA A 90 18.98 -7.12 -18.95
C ALA A 90 18.33 -7.20 -20.34
N ALA A 91 17.10 -6.70 -20.49
CA ALA A 91 16.36 -6.63 -21.76
C ALA A 91 17.05 -5.73 -22.78
N VAL A 92 17.50 -4.54 -22.35
CA VAL A 92 18.25 -3.58 -23.17
C VAL A 92 19.61 -4.17 -23.57
N SER A 93 20.36 -4.81 -22.65
CA SER A 93 21.64 -5.44 -22.99
C SER A 93 21.49 -6.53 -24.05
N ARG A 94 20.53 -7.45 -23.88
CA ARG A 94 20.23 -8.51 -24.86
C ARG A 94 19.90 -7.94 -26.24
N ALA A 95 19.17 -6.82 -26.29
CA ALA A 95 18.84 -6.15 -27.54
C ALA A 95 20.01 -5.35 -28.14
N GLN A 96 20.87 -4.75 -27.31
CA GLN A 96 22.08 -4.06 -27.77
C GLN A 96 23.07 -5.00 -28.45
N ASP A 97 23.17 -6.26 -28.02
CA ASP A 97 24.04 -7.25 -28.67
C ASP A 97 23.48 -7.67 -30.04
N VAL A 98 22.16 -7.81 -30.19
CA VAL A 98 21.51 -8.04 -31.49
C VAL A 98 21.61 -6.81 -32.40
N ILE A 99 21.52 -5.58 -31.86
CA ILE A 99 21.77 -4.33 -32.59
C ILE A 99 23.19 -4.32 -33.18
N LYS A 100 24.22 -4.71 -32.42
CA LYS A 100 25.61 -4.83 -32.92
C LYS A 100 25.71 -5.86 -34.06
N GLN A 101 25.07 -7.03 -33.92
CA GLN A 101 25.05 -8.06 -34.96
C GLN A 101 24.40 -7.57 -36.25
N LEU A 102 23.24 -6.89 -36.16
CA LEU A 102 22.59 -6.26 -37.31
C LEU A 102 23.46 -5.18 -37.96
N GLN A 103 24.11 -4.33 -37.17
CA GLN A 103 25.04 -3.30 -37.66
C GLN A 103 26.23 -3.91 -38.40
N GLN A 104 26.83 -4.99 -37.89
CA GLN A 104 27.88 -5.72 -38.59
C GLN A 104 27.37 -6.32 -39.90
N GLU A 105 26.22 -7.02 -39.89
CA GLU A 105 25.67 -7.64 -41.09
C GLU A 105 25.36 -6.59 -42.16
N ILE A 106 24.76 -5.45 -41.80
CA ILE A 106 24.51 -4.34 -42.74
C ILE A 106 25.82 -3.81 -43.33
N GLY A 107 26.88 -3.64 -42.52
CA GLY A 107 28.20 -3.23 -43.00
C GLY A 107 28.83 -4.24 -43.96
N GLU A 108 28.73 -5.53 -43.64
CA GLU A 108 29.21 -6.64 -44.48
C GLU A 108 28.42 -6.79 -45.79
N LEU A 109 27.11 -6.54 -45.77
CA LEU A 109 26.27 -6.54 -46.96
C LEU A 109 26.56 -5.32 -47.84
N LYS A 110 26.68 -4.12 -47.26
CA LYS A 110 27.05 -2.89 -48.00
C LYS A 110 28.44 -2.99 -48.63
N LYS A 111 29.41 -3.61 -47.95
CA LYS A 111 30.73 -3.88 -48.55
C LYS A 111 30.63 -4.79 -49.78
N ARG A 112 29.79 -5.85 -49.71
CA ARG A 112 29.58 -6.75 -50.85
C ARG A 112 28.82 -6.05 -51.98
N ASP A 113 27.80 -5.25 -51.69
CA ASP A 113 27.06 -4.45 -52.69
C ASP A 113 27.97 -3.47 -53.43
N PHE A 114 28.90 -2.81 -52.71
CA PHE A 114 29.91 -1.93 -53.30
C PHE A 114 30.88 -2.65 -54.25
N GLU A 115 31.39 -3.84 -53.89
CA GLU A 115 32.25 -4.62 -54.80
C GLU A 115 31.45 -5.15 -56.01
N LEU A 116 30.18 -5.54 -55.84
CA LEU A 116 29.29 -5.92 -56.95
C LEU A 116 29.04 -4.75 -57.92
N GLU A 117 28.83 -3.54 -57.40
CA GLU A 117 28.66 -2.35 -58.23
C GLU A 117 29.96 -1.88 -58.89
N LYS A 118 31.11 -2.09 -58.23
CA LYS A 118 32.42 -1.88 -58.85
C LYS A 118 32.65 -2.85 -60.01
N LEU A 119 32.27 -4.12 -59.86
CA LEU A 119 32.33 -5.13 -60.94
C LEU A 119 31.40 -4.80 -62.11
N SER A 120 30.19 -4.27 -61.86
CA SER A 120 29.26 -3.92 -62.94
C SER A 120 29.76 -2.76 -63.81
N ARG A 121 30.73 -1.99 -63.32
CA ARG A 121 31.41 -0.88 -64.01
C ARG A 121 32.71 -1.29 -64.71
N THR A 122 33.16 -2.54 -64.61
CA THR A 122 34.37 -3.03 -65.30
C THR A 122 34.05 -3.34 -66.77
N GLU A 123 34.56 -2.50 -67.68
CA GLU A 123 34.33 -2.66 -69.13
C GLU A 123 35.17 -3.77 -69.78
N ASP A 124 36.38 -4.04 -69.26
CA ASP A 124 37.27 -5.11 -69.72
C ASP A 124 36.71 -6.51 -69.35
N PRO A 125 36.33 -7.36 -70.32
CA PRO A 125 35.75 -8.68 -70.03
C PRO A 125 36.70 -9.65 -69.33
N ILE A 126 38.01 -9.53 -69.52
CA ILE A 126 39.03 -10.40 -68.91
C ILE A 126 39.19 -10.02 -67.43
N GLN A 127 39.33 -8.72 -67.15
CA GLN A 127 39.36 -8.22 -65.77
C GLN A 127 38.03 -8.48 -65.05
N TYR A 128 36.89 -8.34 -65.74
CA TYR A 128 35.57 -8.68 -65.20
C TYR A 128 35.51 -10.14 -64.78
N LEU A 129 35.89 -11.09 -65.65
CA LEU A 129 35.86 -12.52 -65.34
C LEU A 129 36.82 -12.92 -64.21
N GLN A 130 38.06 -12.40 -64.22
CA GLN A 130 39.03 -12.65 -63.13
C GLN A 130 38.55 -12.07 -61.79
N SER A 131 38.01 -10.86 -61.80
CA SER A 131 37.53 -10.19 -60.59
C SER A 131 36.23 -10.84 -60.06
N PHE A 132 35.35 -11.29 -60.94
CA PHE A 132 34.12 -12.01 -60.58
C PHE A 132 34.44 -13.39 -59.96
N GLN A 133 35.41 -14.13 -60.50
CA GLN A 133 35.91 -15.36 -59.86
C GLN A 133 36.64 -15.10 -58.52
N SER A 134 37.17 -13.88 -58.34
CA SER A 134 37.83 -13.45 -57.10
C SER A 134 36.85 -12.94 -56.03
N VAL A 135 35.55 -12.78 -56.34
CA VAL A 135 34.51 -12.54 -55.33
C VAL A 135 34.37 -13.83 -54.52
N PRO A 136 34.55 -13.79 -53.19
CA PRO A 136 34.31 -14.96 -52.36
C PRO A 136 32.87 -15.44 -52.54
N ALA A 137 32.70 -16.73 -52.86
CA ALA A 137 31.38 -17.36 -52.91
C ALA A 137 30.59 -17.01 -51.63
N ALA A 138 29.30 -16.69 -51.79
CA ALA A 138 28.48 -16.11 -50.72
C ALA A 138 28.64 -16.92 -49.41
N PRO A 139 28.89 -16.27 -48.26
CA PRO A 139 29.34 -16.92 -47.03
C PRO A 139 28.41 -18.07 -46.66
N GLY A 140 28.92 -19.30 -46.81
CA GLY A 140 28.12 -20.50 -47.04
C GLY A 140 27.14 -20.77 -45.90
N SER A 141 25.85 -20.51 -46.17
CA SER A 141 24.71 -20.79 -45.27
C SER A 141 25.00 -20.50 -43.78
N ALA A 142 25.65 -19.37 -43.48
CA ALA A 142 26.08 -19.01 -42.13
C ALA A 142 24.90 -18.52 -41.25
N ASN A 143 23.88 -19.36 -41.10
CA ASN A 143 22.72 -19.27 -40.23
C ASN A 143 22.25 -17.84 -39.92
N PHE A 144 21.94 -17.07 -40.97
CA PHE A 144 21.29 -15.75 -40.87
C PHE A 144 19.95 -15.90 -40.14
N THR A 145 19.99 -15.78 -38.82
CA THR A 145 18.88 -16.15 -37.95
C THR A 145 17.70 -15.24 -38.25
N SER A 146 16.52 -15.81 -38.51
CA SER A 146 15.31 -15.03 -38.75
C SER A 146 14.75 -14.59 -37.40
N ILE A 147 15.26 -13.48 -36.86
CA ILE A 147 14.91 -13.03 -35.51
C ILE A 147 13.49 -12.44 -35.50
N THR A 148 12.51 -13.25 -35.11
CA THR A 148 11.11 -12.85 -34.98
C THR A 148 10.88 -12.09 -33.67
N TYR A 149 11.03 -10.77 -33.69
CA TYR A 149 10.78 -9.91 -32.52
C TYR A 149 9.28 -9.81 -32.19
N ARG A 150 8.76 -10.66 -31.29
CA ARG A 150 7.48 -10.37 -30.61
C ARG A 150 7.67 -9.15 -29.70
N ILE A 151 6.77 -8.17 -29.75
CA ILE A 151 6.80 -6.96 -28.89
C ILE A 151 5.60 -6.92 -27.90
N PRO A 152 5.55 -7.74 -26.83
CA PRO A 152 4.49 -7.73 -25.81
C PRO A 152 4.92 -6.98 -24.53
N LEU A 153 5.25 -5.69 -24.63
CA LEU A 153 6.24 -5.04 -23.72
C LEU A 153 5.76 -3.80 -22.94
N THR A 154 4.58 -3.88 -22.32
CA THR A 154 4.18 -2.95 -21.26
C THR A 154 4.42 -3.56 -19.86
N PHE A 155 4.92 -2.76 -18.92
CA PHE A 155 4.99 -3.13 -17.48
C PHE A 155 3.60 -3.05 -16.79
N GLU A 156 2.52 -3.08 -17.57
CA GLU A 156 1.14 -2.85 -17.13
C GLU A 156 0.65 -3.92 -16.14
N LYS A 157 1.08 -5.17 -16.29
CA LYS A 157 0.78 -6.26 -15.34
C LYS A 157 1.46 -6.03 -13.98
N VAL A 158 2.62 -5.39 -13.97
CA VAL A 158 3.32 -4.96 -12.74
C VAL A 158 2.55 -3.82 -12.09
N LEU A 159 2.12 -2.81 -12.85
CA LEU A 159 1.29 -1.71 -12.34
C LEU A 159 -0.06 -2.17 -11.79
N LYS A 160 -0.73 -3.11 -12.46
CA LYS A 160 -1.96 -3.75 -11.98
C LYS A 160 -1.72 -4.52 -10.67
N SER A 161 -0.57 -5.17 -10.53
CA SER A 161 -0.20 -5.90 -9.31
C SER A 161 0.16 -4.97 -8.14
N VAL A 162 0.83 -3.84 -8.40
CA VAL A 162 1.12 -2.81 -7.38
C VAL A 162 -0.16 -2.07 -6.95
N SER A 163 -1.07 -1.80 -7.89
CA SER A 163 -2.40 -1.23 -7.57
C SER A 163 -3.22 -2.20 -6.71
N GLN A 164 -3.22 -3.50 -7.03
CA GLN A 164 -3.87 -4.53 -6.21
C GLN A 164 -3.26 -4.67 -4.80
N LEU A 165 -1.97 -4.35 -4.61
CA LEU A 165 -1.38 -4.24 -3.27
C LEU A 165 -1.95 -3.03 -2.53
N ARG A 166 -2.03 -1.85 -3.16
CA ARG A 166 -2.66 -0.66 -2.57
C ARG A 166 -4.10 -0.93 -2.15
N ASP A 167 -4.91 -1.44 -3.07
CA ASP A 167 -6.34 -1.65 -2.85
C ASP A 167 -6.58 -2.58 -1.67
N LYS A 168 -5.80 -3.67 -1.58
CA LYS A 168 -5.83 -4.59 -0.43
C LYS A 168 -5.40 -3.90 0.88
N LEU A 169 -4.32 -3.12 0.85
CA LEU A 169 -3.84 -2.37 2.02
C LEU A 169 -4.93 -1.43 2.54
N GLU A 170 -5.56 -0.67 1.66
CA GLU A 170 -6.63 0.27 2.01
C GLU A 170 -7.88 -0.46 2.51
N THR A 171 -8.30 -1.59 1.89
CA THR A 171 -9.42 -2.38 2.42
C THR A 171 -9.14 -2.95 3.81
N PHE A 172 -7.92 -3.43 4.06
CA PHE A 172 -7.53 -3.99 5.35
C PHE A 172 -7.43 -2.91 6.43
N PHE A 173 -6.79 -1.77 6.14
CA PHE A 173 -6.85 -0.61 7.05
C PHE A 173 -8.27 -0.07 7.27
N ASN A 174 -9.23 -0.35 6.39
CA ASN A 174 -10.62 0.09 6.55
C ASN A 174 -11.53 -0.98 7.20
N SER A 175 -11.09 -2.24 7.33
CA SER A 175 -11.70 -3.24 8.21
C SER A 175 -11.21 -3.04 9.65
N GLU A 176 -9.94 -3.36 9.92
CA GLU A 176 -9.38 -3.46 11.27
C GLU A 176 -9.50 -2.16 12.08
N PHE A 177 -9.50 -1.00 11.41
CA PHE A 177 -9.63 0.30 12.07
C PHE A 177 -11.05 0.55 12.62
N LYS A 178 -12.07 -0.19 12.16
CA LYS A 178 -13.38 -0.19 12.82
C LYS A 178 -13.32 -0.85 14.19
N ASP A 179 -12.53 -1.90 14.32
CA ASP A 179 -12.40 -2.71 15.53
C ASP A 179 -11.46 -2.06 16.55
N ILE A 180 -10.48 -1.27 16.07
CA ILE A 180 -9.64 -0.39 16.90
C ILE A 180 -10.38 0.89 17.34
N SER A 181 -11.34 1.37 16.54
CA SER A 181 -12.16 2.53 16.89
C SER A 181 -13.14 2.17 18.01
N PRO A 182 -13.19 2.91 19.14
CA PRO A 182 -14.11 2.61 20.26
C PRO A 182 -15.56 2.92 19.90
N GLY A 183 -16.18 2.03 19.13
CA GLY A 183 -17.47 2.20 18.45
C GLY A 183 -18.51 1.13 18.80
N ALA A 184 -18.86 1.03 20.08
CA ALA A 184 -19.99 0.26 20.60
C ALA A 184 -19.97 -1.26 20.29
N GLN A 185 -18.94 -1.96 20.77
CA GLN A 185 -19.04 -3.39 21.07
C GLN A 185 -18.05 -3.75 22.18
N THR A 186 -18.55 -3.79 23.42
CA THR A 186 -17.83 -4.45 24.51
C THR A 186 -18.11 -5.95 24.42
N SER A 187 -17.05 -6.76 24.39
CA SER A 187 -17.17 -8.22 24.42
C SER A 187 -17.65 -8.63 25.81
N GLY A 188 -18.91 -9.07 25.91
CA GLY A 188 -19.58 -9.31 27.19
C GLY A 188 -19.06 -10.52 27.96
N ASP A 189 -17.87 -10.40 28.56
CA ASP A 189 -17.54 -11.02 29.84
C ASP A 189 -16.37 -10.27 30.53
N ALA A 190 -16.38 -10.22 31.87
CA ALA A 190 -15.45 -9.53 32.78
C ALA A 190 -15.37 -7.96 32.75
N ASP A 191 -16.05 -7.36 33.74
CA ASP A 191 -15.77 -6.02 34.32
C ASP A 191 -15.72 -4.78 33.39
N ASP A 192 -16.79 -4.59 32.62
CA ASP A 192 -17.08 -3.33 31.91
C ASP A 192 -17.22 -2.14 32.89
N CYS A 193 -16.24 -1.22 32.89
CA CYS A 193 -16.18 -0.05 33.78
C CYS A 193 -17.16 1.07 33.32
N VAL A 194 -18.47 0.85 33.48
CA VAL A 194 -19.51 1.83 33.14
C VAL A 194 -19.75 2.81 34.30
N ILE A 195 -19.56 4.13 34.07
CA ILE A 195 -20.03 5.16 35.00
C ILE A 195 -21.54 5.37 34.79
N ILE A 196 -22.35 4.56 35.48
CA ILE A 196 -23.81 4.60 35.38
C ILE A 196 -24.38 5.80 36.17
N TRP A 197 -24.71 6.88 35.45
CA TRP A 197 -25.53 7.97 35.99
C TRP A 197 -27.03 7.62 35.88
N GLU A 198 -27.54 6.85 36.84
CA GLU A 198 -28.93 6.35 36.80
C GLU A 198 -29.97 7.46 37.07
N LYS A 199 -30.42 8.16 36.02
CA LYS A 199 -31.62 9.00 36.06
C LYS A 199 -32.83 8.24 35.54
N LYS A 200 -33.71 7.79 36.44
CA LYS A 200 -34.86 6.93 36.11
C LYS A 200 -35.89 7.66 35.20
N PRO A 201 -36.39 7.01 34.14
CA PRO A 201 -37.40 7.58 33.25
C PRO A 201 -38.75 7.70 33.95
N THR A 202 -39.67 8.49 33.38
CA THR A 202 -41.02 8.66 33.94
C THR A 202 -42.06 7.82 33.18
N MET A 203 -43.09 7.37 33.92
CA MET A 203 -44.21 6.50 33.50
C MET A 203 -45.07 7.00 32.31
N LYS A 204 -44.63 8.04 31.59
CA LYS A 204 -45.34 8.68 30.47
C LYS A 204 -44.77 8.28 29.10
N GLU A 205 -43.55 7.76 29.05
CA GLU A 205 -42.81 7.51 27.81
C GLU A 205 -42.94 6.05 27.35
N GLU A 206 -42.85 5.07 28.26
CA GLU A 206 -43.12 3.65 28.00
C GLU A 206 -44.52 3.44 27.38
N ARG A 207 -45.53 4.11 27.95
CA ARG A 207 -46.91 4.13 27.45
C ARG A 207 -47.04 4.58 26.01
N LYS A 208 -46.06 5.34 25.49
CA LYS A 208 -46.08 5.88 24.12
C LYS A 208 -45.44 4.92 23.10
N ALA A 209 -44.40 4.17 23.49
CA ALA A 209 -43.85 3.09 22.69
C ALA A 209 -44.87 1.93 22.55
N MET A 210 -45.53 1.56 23.65
CA MET A 210 -46.61 0.55 23.62
C MET A 210 -47.84 0.99 22.81
N SER A 211 -47.99 2.29 22.48
CA SER A 211 -49.14 2.81 21.74
C SER A 211 -49.11 2.56 20.22
N LEU A 212 -47.99 2.07 19.66
CA LEU A 212 -47.75 2.03 18.21
C LEU A 212 -47.23 0.65 17.76
N HIS A 213 -47.93 -0.43 18.15
CA HIS A 213 -47.55 -1.83 17.87
C HIS A 213 -47.25 -2.10 16.38
N LEU A 214 -45.96 -2.10 15.99
CA LEU A 214 -45.51 -2.32 14.61
C LEU A 214 -44.28 -3.26 14.58
N PRO A 215 -44.38 -4.45 13.97
CA PRO A 215 -43.26 -5.36 13.78
C PRO A 215 -42.48 -5.09 12.46
N PRO A 216 -41.17 -5.45 12.35
CA PRO A 216 -40.32 -4.97 11.25
C PRO A 216 -40.39 -5.74 9.91
N THR A 217 -41.25 -6.75 9.78
CA THR A 217 -41.30 -7.64 8.60
C THR A 217 -42.29 -7.12 7.55
N PHE A 218 -41.82 -6.40 6.51
CA PHE A 218 -42.75 -5.73 5.57
C PHE A 218 -42.67 -6.11 4.07
N PHE A 219 -41.51 -6.37 3.43
CA PHE A 219 -41.48 -6.69 1.97
C PHE A 219 -40.40 -7.68 1.47
N CYS A 220 -40.82 -8.46 0.45
CA CYS A 220 -40.25 -9.48 -0.48
C CYS A 220 -38.77 -9.42 -0.96
N GLY A 221 -38.20 -10.37 -1.75
CA GLY A 221 -38.60 -11.76 -2.15
C GLY A 221 -38.48 -12.17 -3.67
N THR A 222 -37.61 -13.16 -4.02
CA THR A 222 -37.64 -14.12 -5.21
C THR A 222 -37.58 -13.59 -6.68
N SER A 223 -37.34 -14.31 -7.82
CA SER A 223 -36.69 -15.62 -8.28
C SER A 223 -36.89 -15.80 -9.83
N SER A 224 -36.23 -16.63 -10.68
CA SER A 224 -34.88 -17.25 -10.81
C SER A 224 -34.72 -18.02 -12.18
N ASP A 225 -33.47 -18.36 -12.60
CA ASP A 225 -32.95 -19.46 -13.51
C ASP A 225 -33.26 -19.65 -15.05
N SER A 226 -32.26 -20.27 -15.75
CA SER A 226 -32.27 -21.23 -16.92
C SER A 226 -32.12 -20.86 -18.45
N ASP A 227 -30.91 -21.13 -19.02
CA ASP A 227 -30.45 -22.17 -20.03
C ASP A 227 -30.71 -22.26 -21.60
N THR A 228 -29.70 -22.89 -22.29
CA THR A 228 -29.64 -23.75 -23.54
C THR A 228 -29.33 -23.29 -25.02
N GLU A 229 -28.14 -23.72 -25.53
CA GLU A 229 -27.66 -24.43 -26.79
C GLU A 229 -28.18 -24.31 -28.28
N SER A 230 -27.26 -24.43 -29.29
CA SER A 230 -27.23 -25.42 -30.44
C SER A 230 -26.47 -25.04 -31.78
N ASP A 231 -25.48 -25.88 -32.18
CA ASP A 231 -25.03 -26.49 -33.50
C ASP A 231 -24.81 -25.85 -34.93
N SER A 232 -23.80 -26.42 -35.63
CA SER A 232 -23.66 -26.74 -37.12
C SER A 232 -23.25 -25.67 -38.17
N LEU A 233 -22.86 -26.01 -39.44
CA LEU A 233 -21.72 -26.82 -40.01
C LEU A 233 -21.54 -26.65 -41.56
N GLU A 234 -20.33 -26.90 -42.13
CA GLU A 234 -19.92 -27.41 -43.50
C GLU A 234 -20.51 -26.84 -44.85
N ASP A 235 -19.94 -26.94 -46.07
CA ASP A 235 -18.63 -27.42 -46.66
C ASP A 235 -18.40 -26.82 -48.10
N PHE A 236 -17.28 -27.18 -48.75
CA PHE A 236 -17.04 -27.54 -50.17
C PHE A 236 -15.97 -26.80 -51.00
N GLU A 237 -15.00 -27.60 -51.46
CA GLU A 237 -13.84 -27.33 -52.31
C GLU A 237 -14.19 -27.41 -53.83
N THR A 238 -13.19 -27.37 -54.73
CA THR A 238 -13.22 -27.93 -56.11
C THR A 238 -13.57 -27.01 -57.30
N GLU A 239 -12.84 -25.91 -57.49
CA GLU A 239 -12.50 -25.29 -58.81
C GLU A 239 -11.15 -24.55 -58.64
N LEU A 240 -10.25 -24.31 -59.60
CA LEU A 240 -10.35 -24.29 -61.08
C LEU A 240 -8.99 -24.64 -61.76
N GLN A 241 -8.38 -25.78 -61.43
CA GLN A 241 -7.02 -26.14 -61.86
C GLN A 241 -6.99 -26.82 -63.25
N LYS A 242 -6.84 -26.07 -64.38
CA LYS A 242 -6.92 -26.70 -65.73
C LYS A 242 -6.26 -26.08 -66.99
N VAL A 243 -5.56 -24.93 -66.96
CA VAL A 243 -5.28 -24.15 -68.21
C VAL A 243 -3.81 -23.73 -68.45
N GLN A 244 -2.84 -24.65 -68.51
CA GLN A 244 -1.46 -24.30 -68.92
C GLN A 244 -0.67 -25.45 -69.60
N GLN A 245 -0.83 -25.67 -70.92
CA GLN A 245 -0.07 -26.67 -71.69
C GLN A 245 0.16 -26.27 -73.18
N ALA A 246 1.43 -26.31 -73.64
CA ALA A 246 1.97 -26.37 -75.04
C ALA A 246 2.02 -25.15 -76.02
N LEU A 247 3.22 -24.87 -76.64
CA LEU A 247 3.52 -24.85 -78.13
C LEU A 247 5.06 -24.67 -78.49
N VAL A 248 5.51 -24.81 -79.79
CA VAL A 248 6.88 -25.18 -80.33
C VAL A 248 7.09 -24.75 -81.83
N GLU A 249 8.22 -24.59 -82.59
CA GLU A 249 9.73 -24.45 -82.44
C GLU A 249 10.46 -23.93 -83.78
N VAL A 250 11.38 -24.68 -84.48
CA VAL A 250 12.04 -24.47 -85.85
C VAL A 250 13.51 -23.86 -85.98
N LYS A 251 14.25 -24.08 -87.12
CA LYS A 251 15.70 -23.74 -87.51
C LYS A 251 15.86 -23.41 -89.06
N SER A 252 16.99 -23.28 -89.84
CA SER A 252 18.49 -23.45 -89.75
C SER A 252 19.27 -22.85 -91.02
N GLY A 253 20.64 -22.88 -91.12
CA GLY A 253 21.47 -22.58 -92.35
C GLY A 253 23.03 -22.47 -92.16
N GLU A 254 23.91 -22.92 -93.10
CA GLU A 254 25.39 -23.12 -92.86
C GLU A 254 26.35 -23.23 -94.12
N LYS A 255 27.61 -22.71 -94.10
CA LYS A 255 28.86 -23.57 -94.02
C LYS A 255 30.29 -22.97 -94.03
N ASP A 256 30.66 -21.98 -94.85
CA ASP A 256 32.05 -21.41 -94.83
C ASP A 256 32.13 -20.10 -94.02
N GLU A 257 31.00 -19.38 -94.04
CA GLU A 257 30.37 -18.87 -92.83
C GLU A 257 30.75 -19.74 -91.62
N GLY A 258 30.58 -21.06 -91.64
CA GLY A 258 30.86 -22.01 -90.56
C GLY A 258 32.23 -21.96 -89.89
N ILE A 259 33.28 -21.35 -90.44
CA ILE A 259 34.50 -21.01 -89.67
C ILE A 259 34.38 -19.63 -89.03
N LEU A 260 33.98 -18.62 -89.80
CA LEU A 260 33.68 -17.28 -89.29
C LEU A 260 32.55 -17.28 -88.25
N PHE A 261 31.62 -18.24 -88.31
CA PHE A 261 30.47 -18.56 -87.47
C PHE A 261 30.85 -19.55 -86.36
N LYS A 262 31.91 -20.36 -86.51
CA LYS A 262 32.55 -20.96 -85.31
C LYS A 262 33.27 -19.90 -84.49
N HIS A 263 33.81 -18.84 -85.10
CA HIS A 263 34.37 -17.71 -84.37
C HIS A 263 33.32 -16.68 -83.92
N TRP A 264 32.29 -16.38 -84.71
CA TRP A 264 31.18 -15.49 -84.36
C TRP A 264 30.19 -16.17 -83.42
N ALA A 265 29.85 -17.45 -83.56
CA ALA A 265 29.08 -18.16 -82.53
C ALA A 265 29.94 -18.54 -81.31
N LYS A 266 31.26 -18.35 -81.34
CA LYS A 266 32.07 -18.19 -80.12
C LYS A 266 31.92 -16.77 -79.58
N LEU A 267 32.18 -15.72 -80.36
CA LEU A 267 32.10 -14.32 -79.93
C LEU A 267 30.70 -13.95 -79.40
N SER A 268 29.65 -14.30 -80.12
CA SER A 268 28.22 -14.16 -79.78
C SER A 268 27.66 -15.29 -78.88
N ARG A 269 28.49 -16.27 -78.48
CA ARG A 269 28.28 -17.00 -77.22
C ARG A 269 28.86 -16.17 -76.09
N TRP A 270 30.15 -15.83 -76.13
CA TRP A 270 30.83 -15.06 -75.09
C TRP A 270 30.14 -13.72 -74.78
N ASP A 271 29.62 -13.02 -75.78
CA ASP A 271 28.86 -11.77 -75.64
C ASP A 271 27.47 -12.01 -75.03
N ARG A 272 26.74 -13.05 -75.47
CA ARG A 272 25.46 -13.48 -74.89
C ARG A 272 25.61 -14.00 -73.47
N ASP A 273 26.69 -14.75 -73.21
CA ASP A 273 27.06 -15.31 -71.92
C ASP A 273 27.47 -14.16 -71.00
N LEU A 274 28.27 -13.19 -71.46
CA LEU A 274 28.62 -11.95 -70.73
C LEU A 274 27.38 -11.12 -70.41
N ASP A 275 26.45 -10.97 -71.35
CA ASP A 275 25.19 -10.25 -71.15
C ASP A 275 24.25 -10.99 -70.18
N GLN A 276 24.27 -12.32 -70.19
CA GLN A 276 23.59 -13.17 -69.19
C GLN A 276 24.27 -13.09 -67.81
N TRP A 277 25.61 -13.04 -67.73
CA TRP A 277 26.36 -12.79 -66.50
C TRP A 277 26.11 -11.39 -65.93
N LYS A 278 26.02 -10.35 -66.78
CA LYS A 278 25.64 -8.99 -66.37
C LYS A 278 24.22 -8.95 -65.80
N LYS A 279 23.27 -9.65 -66.43
CA LYS A 279 21.90 -9.82 -65.91
C LYS A 279 21.88 -10.56 -64.57
N GLN A 280 22.69 -11.60 -64.40
CA GLN A 280 22.85 -12.29 -63.11
C GLN A 280 23.50 -11.41 -62.04
N LEU A 281 24.50 -10.59 -62.39
CA LEU A 281 25.14 -9.65 -61.46
C LEU A 281 24.13 -8.62 -60.94
N LEU A 282 23.32 -8.02 -61.82
CA LEU A 282 22.25 -7.09 -61.44
C LEU A 282 21.17 -7.75 -60.58
N GLU A 283 20.85 -9.01 -60.84
CA GLU A 283 19.92 -9.81 -60.03
C GLU A 283 20.48 -10.10 -58.62
N ILE A 284 21.78 -10.39 -58.51
CA ILE A 284 22.48 -10.57 -57.24
C ILE A 284 22.55 -9.24 -56.48
N GLN A 285 22.94 -8.14 -57.14
CA GLN A 285 22.99 -6.80 -56.54
C GLN A 285 21.62 -6.40 -55.97
N ARG A 286 20.53 -6.57 -56.73
CA ARG A 286 19.17 -6.27 -56.24
C ARG A 286 18.78 -7.10 -55.02
N LYS A 287 19.23 -8.35 -54.93
CA LYS A 287 19.05 -9.22 -53.75
C LYS A 287 19.86 -8.74 -52.54
N TYR A 288 21.10 -8.26 -52.74
CA TYR A 288 21.88 -7.63 -51.67
C TYR A 288 21.22 -6.33 -51.19
N GLN A 289 20.81 -5.43 -52.09
CA GLN A 289 20.12 -4.18 -51.76
C GLN A 289 18.82 -4.41 -50.99
N HIS A 290 17.99 -5.36 -51.42
CA HIS A 290 16.77 -5.74 -50.70
C HIS A 290 17.08 -6.30 -49.30
N LYS A 291 18.13 -7.11 -49.16
CA LYS A 291 18.55 -7.63 -47.84
C LYS A 291 19.08 -6.51 -46.93
N ILE A 292 19.83 -5.55 -47.47
CA ILE A 292 20.30 -4.35 -46.75
C ILE A 292 19.10 -3.58 -46.21
N GLN A 293 18.16 -3.20 -47.08
CA GLN A 293 16.94 -2.46 -46.70
C GLN A 293 16.12 -3.20 -45.62
N LYS A 294 15.97 -4.53 -45.74
CA LYS A 294 15.30 -5.35 -44.73
C LYS A 294 16.02 -5.28 -43.37
N ARG A 295 17.34 -5.45 -43.34
CA ARG A 295 18.10 -5.41 -42.08
C ARG A 295 18.22 -4.02 -41.49
N GLU A 296 18.28 -2.96 -42.30
CA GLU A 296 18.20 -1.58 -41.84
C GLU A 296 16.85 -1.26 -41.20
N LYS A 297 15.75 -1.80 -41.75
CA LYS A 297 14.43 -1.70 -41.11
C LYS A 297 14.38 -2.46 -39.79
N GLU A 298 14.84 -3.72 -39.75
CA GLU A 298 14.91 -4.51 -38.50
C GLU A 298 15.73 -3.79 -37.41
N LEU A 299 16.86 -3.18 -37.78
CA LEU A 299 17.68 -2.36 -36.87
C LEU A 299 16.93 -1.12 -36.36
N HIS A 300 16.20 -0.42 -37.22
CA HIS A 300 15.40 0.75 -36.82
C HIS A 300 14.26 0.36 -35.88
N ASP A 301 13.47 -0.67 -36.24
CA ASP A 301 12.32 -1.12 -35.46
C ASP A 301 12.76 -1.68 -34.09
N LEU A 302 13.87 -2.42 -34.02
CA LEU A 302 14.46 -2.87 -32.75
C LEU A 302 14.96 -1.71 -31.89
N THR A 303 15.64 -0.73 -32.48
CA THR A 303 16.10 0.48 -31.76
C THR A 303 14.91 1.26 -31.18
N LYS A 304 13.84 1.42 -31.96
CA LYS A 304 12.59 2.07 -31.54
C LYS A 304 11.88 1.28 -30.42
N ALA A 305 11.90 -0.05 -30.48
CA ALA A 305 11.37 -0.93 -29.42
C ALA A 305 12.17 -0.81 -28.12
N VAL A 306 13.51 -0.77 -28.18
CA VAL A 306 14.41 -0.53 -27.03
C VAL A 306 14.07 0.79 -26.34
N GLU A 307 13.98 1.90 -27.08
CA GLU A 307 13.66 3.21 -26.48
C GLU A 307 12.21 3.27 -25.95
N SER A 308 11.28 2.50 -26.52
CA SER A 308 9.92 2.37 -25.99
C SER A 308 9.90 1.61 -24.66
N HIS A 309 10.68 0.53 -24.57
CA HIS A 309 10.79 -0.29 -23.36
C HIS A 309 11.44 0.46 -22.20
N LYS A 310 12.52 1.24 -22.43
CA LYS A 310 13.10 2.12 -21.40
C LYS A 310 12.07 3.10 -20.82
N ARG A 311 11.31 3.78 -21.69
CA ARG A 311 10.22 4.68 -21.27
C ARG A 311 9.10 3.96 -20.52
N SER A 312 8.78 2.73 -20.93
CA SER A 312 7.83 1.84 -20.25
C SER A 312 8.31 1.47 -18.83
N ALA A 313 9.58 1.09 -18.68
CA ALA A 313 10.22 0.78 -17.40
C ALA A 313 10.29 2.01 -16.47
N GLN A 314 10.76 3.15 -16.99
CA GLN A 314 10.85 4.41 -16.23
C GLN A 314 9.47 4.85 -15.72
N SER A 315 8.44 4.80 -16.57
CA SER A 315 7.05 5.07 -16.16
C SER A 315 6.58 4.10 -15.07
N ALA A 316 6.90 2.81 -15.21
CA ALA A 316 6.52 1.81 -14.21
C ALA A 316 7.21 2.01 -12.85
N VAL A 317 8.49 2.41 -12.83
CA VAL A 317 9.19 2.83 -11.61
C VAL A 317 8.50 4.05 -11.00
N GLN A 318 8.21 5.10 -11.78
CA GLN A 318 7.58 6.32 -11.27
C GLN A 318 6.18 6.08 -10.69
N GLN A 319 5.33 5.32 -11.39
CA GLN A 319 3.96 5.04 -10.92
C GLN A 319 3.96 4.09 -9.72
N SER A 320 4.83 3.07 -9.68
CA SER A 320 4.95 2.21 -8.49
C SER A 320 5.50 2.97 -7.29
N GLN A 321 6.53 3.81 -7.47
CA GLN A 321 7.02 4.71 -6.43
C GLN A 321 5.91 5.61 -5.88
N LYS A 322 5.12 6.25 -6.75
CA LYS A 322 3.98 7.08 -6.35
C LYS A 322 2.98 6.29 -5.49
N ILE A 323 2.57 5.10 -5.93
CA ILE A 323 1.61 4.26 -5.18
C ILE A 323 2.15 3.94 -3.78
N PHE A 324 3.42 3.55 -3.65
CA PHE A 324 4.03 3.31 -2.34
C PHE A 324 4.13 4.58 -1.48
N THR A 325 4.44 5.75 -2.06
CA THR A 325 4.47 7.03 -1.35
C THR A 325 3.08 7.46 -0.87
N ASP A 326 2.02 7.23 -1.65
CA ASP A 326 0.65 7.56 -1.24
C ASP A 326 0.14 6.56 -0.18
N LEU A 327 0.59 5.30 -0.20
CA LEU A 327 0.37 4.34 0.89
C LEU A 327 1.07 4.74 2.20
N ILE A 328 2.33 5.17 2.16
CA ILE A 328 3.06 5.64 3.35
C ILE A 328 2.31 6.80 4.02
N LYS A 329 1.87 7.82 3.25
CA LYS A 329 1.01 8.92 3.76
C LYS A 329 -0.28 8.43 4.41
N SER A 330 -0.86 7.34 3.90
CA SER A 330 -2.08 6.77 4.48
C SER A 330 -1.80 6.14 5.86
N ILE A 331 -0.64 5.50 6.01
CA ILE A 331 -0.18 4.87 7.24
C ILE A 331 0.21 5.93 8.30
N GLU A 332 0.91 7.00 7.89
CA GLU A 332 1.20 8.17 8.73
C GLU A 332 -0.10 8.82 9.27
N ARG A 333 -1.12 8.94 8.42
CA ARG A 333 -2.44 9.46 8.80
C ARG A 333 -3.12 8.55 9.83
N ARG A 334 -3.19 7.23 9.58
CA ARG A 334 -3.79 6.27 10.54
C ARG A 334 -3.06 6.26 11.89
N CYS A 335 -1.72 6.37 11.90
CA CYS A 335 -0.93 6.53 13.12
C CYS A 335 -1.33 7.80 13.90
N SER A 336 -1.49 8.91 13.19
CA SER A 336 -1.95 10.19 13.76
C SER A 336 -3.38 10.11 14.30
N GLU A 337 -4.27 9.38 13.64
CA GLU A 337 -5.65 9.15 14.07
C GLU A 337 -5.74 8.30 15.35
N VAL A 338 -5.03 7.16 15.43
CA VAL A 338 -5.02 6.31 16.65
C VAL A 338 -4.43 7.04 17.85
N THR A 339 -3.30 7.74 17.66
CA THR A 339 -2.67 8.50 18.75
C THR A 339 -3.52 9.70 19.20
N ALA A 340 -4.30 10.32 18.31
CA ALA A 340 -5.29 11.33 18.67
C ALA A 340 -6.47 10.72 19.44
N GLN A 341 -6.96 9.52 19.06
CA GLN A 341 -8.01 8.83 19.81
C GLN A 341 -7.56 8.45 21.23
N ILE A 342 -6.34 7.94 21.40
CA ILE A 342 -5.78 7.62 22.72
C ILE A 342 -5.72 8.88 23.61
N ARG A 343 -5.26 10.02 23.07
CA ARG A 343 -5.24 11.30 23.81
C ARG A 343 -6.64 11.83 24.14
N ALA A 344 -7.62 11.61 23.27
CA ALA A 344 -9.01 11.98 23.52
C ALA A 344 -9.61 11.12 24.65
N GLN A 345 -9.40 9.81 24.61
CA GLN A 345 -9.80 8.85 25.64
C GLN A 345 -9.12 9.15 26.98
N GLU A 346 -7.80 9.37 26.97
CA GLU A 346 -6.99 9.79 28.12
C GLU A 346 -7.60 11.04 28.77
N LYS A 347 -7.77 12.11 27.98
CA LYS A 347 -8.32 13.38 28.48
C LYS A 347 -9.75 13.24 28.98
N ALA A 348 -10.59 12.43 28.33
CA ALA A 348 -11.98 12.21 28.73
C ALA A 348 -12.10 11.50 30.08
N ALA A 349 -11.23 10.55 30.39
CA ALA A 349 -11.18 9.87 31.69
C ALA A 349 -10.47 10.70 32.77
N VAL A 350 -9.40 11.43 32.41
CA VAL A 350 -8.57 12.19 33.36
C VAL A 350 -9.23 13.50 33.80
N SER A 351 -9.85 14.26 32.90
CA SER A 351 -10.38 15.61 33.25
C SER A 351 -11.43 15.59 34.37
N PRO A 352 -12.40 14.64 34.41
CA PRO A 352 -13.33 14.54 35.53
C PRO A 352 -12.63 14.15 36.84
N ALA A 353 -11.65 13.24 36.78
CA ALA A 353 -10.88 12.82 37.95
C ALA A 353 -10.04 13.97 38.53
N GLU A 354 -9.45 14.83 37.69
CA GLU A 354 -8.68 16.00 38.14
C GLU A 354 -9.56 17.06 38.82
N GLU A 355 -10.80 17.29 38.36
CA GLU A 355 -11.74 18.17 39.07
C GLU A 355 -12.20 17.57 40.40
N VAL A 356 -12.44 16.24 40.48
CA VAL A 356 -12.76 15.56 41.74
C VAL A 356 -11.59 15.61 42.74
N MET A 357 -10.34 15.45 42.28
CA MET A 357 -9.16 15.64 43.15
C MET A 357 -9.10 17.06 43.72
N LYS A 358 -9.38 18.07 42.90
CA LYS A 358 -9.42 19.48 43.32
C LYS A 358 -10.54 19.76 44.34
N GLN A 359 -11.70 19.10 44.22
CA GLN A 359 -12.78 19.18 45.22
C GLN A 359 -12.37 18.53 46.55
N LEU A 360 -11.75 17.35 46.52
CA LEU A 360 -11.21 16.70 47.73
C LEU A 360 -10.13 17.57 48.40
N GLU A 361 -9.23 18.21 47.65
CA GLU A 361 -8.21 19.10 48.20
C GLU A 361 -8.80 20.33 48.90
N GLN A 362 -9.87 20.91 48.34
CA GLN A 362 -10.61 21.99 48.97
C GLN A 362 -11.30 21.53 50.27
N GLU A 363 -11.98 20.37 50.25
CA GLU A 363 -12.64 19.82 51.44
C GLU A 363 -11.64 19.48 52.56
N ILE A 364 -10.51 18.84 52.23
CA ILE A 364 -9.44 18.54 53.20
C ILE A 364 -8.88 19.82 53.82
N THR A 365 -8.73 20.89 53.04
CA THR A 365 -8.25 22.20 53.53
C THR A 365 -9.27 22.84 54.48
N GLU A 366 -10.55 22.80 54.12
CA GLU A 366 -11.66 23.36 54.90
C GLU A 366 -11.95 22.57 56.19
N LEU A 367 -11.85 21.25 56.15
CA LEU A 367 -11.89 20.38 57.33
C LEU A 367 -10.72 20.65 58.27
N LYS A 368 -9.51 20.85 57.74
CA LYS A 368 -8.33 21.23 58.55
C LYS A 368 -8.52 22.59 59.20
N ARG A 369 -9.07 23.59 58.50
CA ARG A 369 -9.44 24.90 59.06
C ARG A 369 -10.40 24.78 60.23
N ARG A 370 -11.57 24.14 60.04
CA ARG A 370 -12.53 23.88 61.14
C ARG A 370 -11.91 23.09 62.30
N THR A 371 -10.99 22.16 62.01
CA THR A 371 -10.32 21.35 63.05
C THR A 371 -9.39 22.19 63.93
N ALA A 372 -8.70 23.17 63.34
CA ALA A 372 -7.90 24.14 64.09
C ALA A 372 -8.79 25.08 64.93
N GLU A 373 -9.89 25.59 64.37
CA GLU A 373 -10.85 26.44 65.09
C GLU A 373 -11.52 25.69 66.27
N MET A 374 -11.81 24.39 66.12
CA MET A 374 -12.24 23.53 67.23
C MET A 374 -11.16 23.35 68.30
N GLU A 375 -9.88 23.22 67.90
CA GLU A 375 -8.76 23.12 68.84
C GLU A 375 -8.63 24.42 69.65
N GLU A 376 -8.67 25.60 69.00
CA GLU A 376 -8.57 26.93 69.60
C GLU A 376 -9.74 27.23 70.56
N LEU A 377 -10.98 26.97 70.12
CA LEU A 377 -12.16 27.11 71.00
C LEU A 377 -12.06 26.17 72.22
N SER A 378 -11.55 24.95 72.07
CA SER A 378 -11.44 24.00 73.19
C SER A 378 -10.48 24.48 74.29
N HIS A 379 -9.48 25.31 73.94
CA HIS A 379 -8.52 25.94 74.85
C HIS A 379 -8.97 27.31 75.39
N THR A 380 -10.03 27.90 74.82
CA THR A 380 -10.45 29.26 75.20
C THR A 380 -11.08 29.29 76.60
N GLN A 381 -10.49 30.07 77.50
CA GLN A 381 -10.87 30.11 78.93
C GLN A 381 -12.15 30.93 79.20
N ASP A 382 -12.54 31.82 78.29
CA ASP A 382 -13.78 32.60 78.35
C ASP A 382 -15.04 31.72 78.09
N PRO A 383 -16.03 31.66 79.00
CA PRO A 383 -17.31 30.99 78.78
C PRO A 383 -18.17 31.59 77.66
N ILE A 384 -18.21 32.91 77.53
CA ILE A 384 -19.14 33.64 76.65
C ILE A 384 -18.69 33.48 75.20
N TYR A 385 -17.43 33.80 74.91
CA TYR A 385 -16.83 33.60 73.58
C TYR A 385 -16.93 32.14 73.11
N PHE A 386 -16.76 31.17 74.03
CA PHE A 386 -16.93 29.75 73.72
C PHE A 386 -18.36 29.43 73.29
N LEU A 387 -19.37 29.80 74.08
CA LEU A 387 -20.77 29.49 73.77
C LEU A 387 -21.26 30.20 72.50
N GLN A 388 -20.84 31.44 72.27
CA GLN A 388 -21.19 32.21 71.08
C GLN A 388 -20.64 31.59 69.79
N ASN A 389 -19.38 31.14 69.79
CA ASN A 389 -18.73 30.57 68.60
C ASN A 389 -18.99 29.06 68.41
N PHE A 390 -19.37 28.33 69.47
CA PHE A 390 -19.66 26.90 69.40
C PHE A 390 -20.73 26.57 68.34
N GLN A 391 -21.82 27.34 68.27
CA GLN A 391 -22.86 27.11 67.25
C GLN A 391 -22.37 27.36 65.81
N ALA A 392 -21.48 28.33 65.58
CA ALA A 392 -20.92 28.60 64.27
C ALA A 392 -20.03 27.45 63.77
N VAL A 393 -19.30 26.79 64.68
CA VAL A 393 -18.43 25.64 64.37
C VAL A 393 -19.21 24.32 64.29
N LEU A 394 -20.40 24.23 64.91
CA LEU A 394 -21.35 23.13 64.70
C LEU A 394 -22.07 23.15 63.34
N ALA A 395 -21.98 24.23 62.56
CA ALA A 395 -22.68 24.36 61.29
C ALA A 395 -22.26 23.23 60.31
N PRO A 396 -23.20 22.41 59.79
CA PRO A 396 -22.87 21.29 58.92
C PRO A 396 -22.26 21.79 57.60
N MET A 397 -21.32 21.02 57.04
CA MET A 397 -20.82 21.30 55.69
C MET A 397 -21.93 21.01 54.68
N GLY A 398 -22.34 22.01 53.90
CA GLY A 398 -23.25 21.86 52.75
C GLY A 398 -22.60 21.17 51.55
N CYS A 399 -21.79 20.14 51.80
CA CYS A 399 -20.96 19.45 50.81
C CYS A 399 -21.31 17.96 50.80
N ASP A 400 -22.52 17.64 50.34
CA ASP A 400 -22.95 16.27 50.03
C ASP A 400 -22.23 15.75 48.77
N ILE A 401 -20.91 15.55 48.88
CA ILE A 401 -20.08 14.97 47.81
C ILE A 401 -20.26 13.43 47.87
N PRO A 402 -20.75 12.79 46.79
CA PRO A 402 -21.02 11.35 46.80
C PRO A 402 -19.73 10.52 46.87
N THR A 403 -19.81 9.37 47.53
CA THR A 403 -18.70 8.43 47.73
C THR A 403 -18.07 8.00 46.41
N ILE A 404 -16.76 8.22 46.25
CA ILE A 404 -16.06 8.04 44.97
C ILE A 404 -15.64 6.57 44.81
N THR A 405 -16.48 5.75 44.18
CA THR A 405 -16.10 4.40 43.76
C THR A 405 -15.18 4.47 42.55
N VAL A 406 -13.86 4.51 42.79
CA VAL A 406 -12.84 4.41 41.74
C VAL A 406 -12.79 2.96 41.22
N HIS A 407 -13.64 2.65 40.23
CA HIS A 407 -13.45 1.47 39.39
C HIS A 407 -12.13 1.59 38.60
N SER A 408 -11.53 0.46 38.24
CA SER A 408 -10.20 0.46 37.62
C SER A 408 -10.23 1.17 36.27
N LEU A 409 -9.47 2.26 36.13
CA LEU A 409 -9.26 2.92 34.85
C LEU A 409 -8.66 1.91 33.87
N LEU A 410 -9.25 1.84 32.67
CA LEU A 410 -8.95 0.82 31.67
C LEU A 410 -7.51 0.96 31.16
N SER A 411 -6.85 -0.17 30.90
CA SER A 411 -5.52 -0.19 30.30
C SER A 411 -5.59 -0.10 28.78
N PHE A 412 -4.66 0.63 28.16
CA PHE A 412 -4.52 0.69 26.70
C PHE A 412 -3.83 -0.54 26.09
N GLU A 413 -3.49 -1.56 26.91
CA GLU A 413 -2.82 -2.80 26.47
C GLU A 413 -3.51 -3.48 25.28
N ASN A 414 -4.85 -3.58 25.31
CA ASN A 414 -5.62 -4.19 24.21
C ASN A 414 -5.40 -3.46 22.87
N VAL A 415 -5.21 -2.13 22.89
CA VAL A 415 -4.91 -1.33 21.69
C VAL A 415 -3.50 -1.64 21.16
N ILE A 416 -2.53 -1.86 22.05
CA ILE A 416 -1.17 -2.30 21.67
C ILE A 416 -1.24 -3.68 21.01
N VAL A 417 -2.05 -4.61 21.56
CA VAL A 417 -2.25 -5.95 20.99
C VAL A 417 -2.90 -5.89 19.61
N SER A 418 -3.99 -5.14 19.43
CA SER A 418 -4.64 -4.99 18.12
C SER A 418 -3.73 -4.35 17.07
N VAL A 419 -2.95 -3.31 17.43
CA VAL A 419 -1.99 -2.70 16.49
C VAL A 419 -0.81 -3.64 16.19
N SER A 420 -0.42 -4.52 17.12
CA SER A 420 0.58 -5.56 16.88
C SER A 420 0.09 -6.62 15.87
N GLN A 421 -1.18 -7.03 15.97
CA GLN A 421 -1.82 -7.95 15.03
C GLN A 421 -1.93 -7.33 13.62
N LEU A 422 -2.42 -6.08 13.55
CA LEU A 422 -2.49 -5.26 12.34
C LEU A 422 -1.12 -5.19 11.62
N LYS A 423 -0.04 -4.92 12.36
CA LYS A 423 1.33 -4.88 11.84
C LYS A 423 1.74 -6.22 11.22
N SER A 424 1.56 -7.33 11.94
CA SER A 424 1.99 -8.66 11.48
C SER A 424 1.28 -9.06 10.18
N ALA A 425 -0.04 -8.91 10.13
CA ALA A 425 -0.83 -9.23 8.95
C ALA A 425 -0.42 -8.38 7.72
N LEU A 426 -0.08 -7.10 7.94
CA LEU A 426 0.36 -6.24 6.85
C LEU A 426 1.75 -6.60 6.32
N GLU A 427 2.67 -7.01 7.19
CA GLU A 427 3.98 -7.50 6.76
C GLU A 427 3.86 -8.72 5.85
N ASP A 428 2.97 -9.67 6.17
CA ASP A 428 2.75 -10.88 5.38
C ASP A 428 2.04 -10.62 4.06
N LEU A 429 0.99 -9.78 4.06
CA LEU A 429 0.37 -9.28 2.83
C LEU A 429 1.40 -8.61 1.90
N CYS A 430 2.31 -7.81 2.47
CA CYS A 430 3.43 -7.20 1.74
C CYS A 430 4.46 -8.21 1.25
N LYS A 431 4.73 -9.31 1.97
CA LYS A 431 5.65 -10.38 1.51
C LYS A 431 5.05 -11.07 0.28
N ASP A 432 3.76 -11.39 0.28
CA ASP A 432 3.14 -12.17 -0.79
C ASP A 432 2.82 -11.39 -2.07
N GLN A 433 2.39 -10.13 -1.98
CA GLN A 433 2.22 -9.34 -3.22
C GLN A 433 3.58 -9.05 -3.89
N ILE A 434 4.69 -8.99 -3.14
CA ILE A 434 6.03 -8.82 -3.71
C ILE A 434 6.50 -10.07 -4.46
N LYS A 435 6.21 -11.28 -3.96
CA LYS A 435 6.40 -12.53 -4.72
C LYS A 435 5.65 -12.49 -6.07
N LYS A 436 4.40 -12.01 -6.07
CA LYS A 436 3.57 -11.84 -7.28
C LYS A 436 4.14 -10.79 -8.23
N ILE A 437 4.56 -9.62 -7.73
CA ILE A 437 5.18 -8.57 -8.55
C ILE A 437 6.47 -9.08 -9.20
N SER A 438 7.32 -9.80 -8.46
CA SER A 438 8.55 -10.40 -9.01
C SER A 438 8.28 -11.41 -10.13
N SER A 439 7.20 -12.21 -10.03
CA SER A 439 6.85 -13.17 -11.10
C SER A 439 6.23 -12.51 -12.33
N GLU A 440 5.56 -11.36 -12.21
CA GLU A 440 5.13 -10.56 -13.37
C GLU A 440 6.30 -9.82 -14.05
N VAL A 441 7.25 -9.26 -13.28
CA VAL A 441 8.46 -8.62 -13.85
C VAL A 441 9.23 -9.60 -14.74
N LYS A 442 9.48 -10.83 -14.27
CA LYS A 442 10.22 -11.88 -15.00
C LYS A 442 9.56 -12.35 -16.31
N LYS A 443 8.32 -11.95 -16.59
CA LYS A 443 7.59 -12.23 -17.85
C LYS A 443 7.84 -11.15 -18.91
N VAL A 444 8.40 -9.99 -18.55
CA VAL A 444 8.67 -8.88 -19.47
C VAL A 444 10.00 -9.12 -20.18
N ARG A 445 9.98 -9.62 -21.43
CA ARG A 445 11.19 -9.97 -22.20
C ARG A 445 11.22 -9.35 -23.59
N LEU A 446 12.28 -8.60 -23.91
CA LEU A 446 12.42 -7.97 -25.24
C LEU A 446 12.60 -8.95 -26.40
N ILE A 447 13.22 -10.09 -26.10
CA ILE A 447 13.61 -11.13 -27.04
C ILE A 447 13.33 -12.46 -26.34
N SER A 448 12.71 -13.40 -27.05
CA SER A 448 12.69 -14.82 -26.66
C SER A 448 13.60 -15.59 -27.62
N PRO A 449 14.43 -16.53 -27.15
CA PRO A 449 14.98 -17.54 -28.04
C PRO A 449 13.81 -18.36 -28.57
N GLN A 450 13.70 -18.50 -29.90
CA GLN A 450 12.93 -19.60 -30.47
C GLN A 450 13.73 -20.88 -30.26
N SER A 451 13.06 -21.95 -29.84
CA SER A 451 13.64 -23.29 -29.96
C SER A 451 13.53 -23.75 -31.42
N ARG A 452 14.22 -24.85 -31.78
CA ARG A 452 14.29 -25.29 -33.18
C ARG A 452 12.95 -25.84 -33.69
N GLU A 453 12.07 -26.19 -32.77
CA GLU A 453 10.75 -26.77 -32.98
C GLU A 453 9.73 -25.72 -33.48
N GLU A 454 9.79 -24.46 -33.00
CA GLU A 454 8.91 -23.35 -33.46
C GLU A 454 9.17 -22.88 -34.92
N LEU A 455 9.99 -23.60 -35.69
CA LEU A 455 10.33 -23.30 -37.09
C LEU A 455 9.99 -24.47 -38.04
N LEU A 456 9.23 -25.46 -37.57
CA LEU A 456 8.83 -26.66 -38.31
C LEU A 456 7.31 -26.95 -38.27
N GLU A 457 6.53 -26.03 -37.69
CA GLU A 457 5.08 -25.84 -37.93
C GLU A 457 4.88 -24.65 -38.89
#